data_AF-A0A0D2ZZU0-F1
#
_entry.id   AF-A0A0D2ZZU0-F1
#
_cell.length_a   1.000
_cell.length_b   1.000
_cell.length_c   1.000
_cell.angle_alpha   90.00
_cell.angle_beta   90.00
_cell.angle_gamma   90.00
#
_symmetry.space_group_name_H-M   'P 1'
#
loop_
_entity.id
_entity.type
_entity.pdbx_description
1 polymer ?
#
loop_
_entity_poly.entity_id
_entity_poly.type
_entity_poly.pdbx_seq_one_letter_code
_entity_poly.pdbx_strand_id
1 'polypeptide(L)'
;MGKGDPEPDVVYNLSVENAFQRNLQAALDGAVEYSSMVGGVSTRGWKHLAAVLSAEKRLKDAESILDFTMEEAGDMEKLDLLKLKAVLQMAQEQPKQALKTCSNFLALIRAQEKSEQSK
;
A
#
# COMPACT_ATOMS: atom_id res chain seq x y z
N MET A 1 33.94 12.34 -8.22
CA MET A 1 32.60 12.08 -8.78
C MET A 1 31.66 11.89 -7.61
N GLY A 2 30.81 12.89 -7.32
CA GLY A 2 29.82 12.75 -6.25
C GLY A 2 28.86 11.63 -6.62
N LYS A 3 28.63 10.67 -5.72
CA LYS A 3 27.47 9.78 -5.85
C LYS A 3 26.25 10.70 -5.79
N GLY A 4 25.60 10.94 -6.94
CA GLY A 4 24.28 11.56 -6.93
C GLY A 4 23.35 10.66 -6.12
N ASP A 5 22.49 11.27 -5.31
CA ASP A 5 21.48 10.52 -4.58
C ASP A 5 20.69 9.64 -5.57
N PRO A 6 20.42 8.37 -5.23
CA PRO A 6 19.74 7.46 -6.14
C PRO A 6 18.37 8.03 -6.52
N GLU A 7 17.95 7.88 -7.77
CA GLU A 7 16.61 8.28 -8.19
C GLU A 7 15.54 7.48 -7.42
N PRO A 8 14.36 8.05 -7.11
CA PRO A 8 13.34 7.36 -6.33
C PRO A 8 12.97 5.97 -6.88
N ASP A 9 12.86 5.85 -8.21
CA ASP A 9 12.54 4.56 -8.84
C ASP A 9 13.64 3.49 -8.62
N VAL A 10 14.90 3.90 -8.49
CA VAL A 10 16.00 2.98 -8.14
C VAL A 10 15.81 2.48 -6.72
N VAL A 11 15.53 3.37 -5.77
CA VAL A 11 15.28 3.01 -4.36
C VAL A 11 14.07 2.08 -4.24
N TYR A 12 12.98 2.39 -4.94
CA TYR A 12 11.78 1.54 -4.98
C TYR A 12 12.10 0.13 -5.49
N ASN A 13 12.77 0.02 -6.64
CA ASN A 13 13.06 -1.28 -7.25
C ASN A 13 14.01 -2.11 -6.36
N LEU A 14 14.99 -1.47 -5.72
CA LEU A 14 15.88 -2.13 -4.77
C LEU A 14 15.13 -2.65 -3.54
N SER A 15 14.19 -1.86 -3.02
CA SER A 15 13.34 -2.25 -1.90
C SER A 15 12.45 -3.45 -2.25
N VAL A 16 11.86 -3.47 -3.44
CA VAL A 16 11.07 -4.62 -3.95
C VAL A 16 11.92 -5.87 -4.08
N GLU A 17 13.13 -5.76 -4.64
CA GLU A 17 14.04 -6.90 -4.79
C GLU A 17 14.45 -7.48 -3.43
N ASN A 18 14.76 -6.63 -2.46
CA ASN A 18 15.06 -7.06 -1.10
C ASN A 18 13.85 -7.76 -0.44
N ALA A 19 12.63 -7.26 -0.65
CA ALA A 19 11.42 -7.90 -0.15
C ALA A 19 11.24 -9.30 -0.76
N PHE A 20 11.49 -9.44 -2.07
CA PHE A 20 11.45 -10.71 -2.79
C PHE A 20 12.47 -11.72 -2.24
N GLN A 21 13.69 -11.27 -1.95
CA GLN A 21 14.75 -12.08 -1.36
C GLN A 21 14.62 -12.31 0.15
N ARG A 22 13.51 -11.89 0.78
CA ARG A 22 13.27 -11.96 2.24
C ARG A 22 14.29 -11.17 3.08
N ASN A 23 15.01 -10.23 2.49
CA ASN A 23 15.81 -9.26 3.22
C ASN A 23 14.92 -8.10 3.70
N LEU A 24 14.07 -8.39 4.70
CA LEU A 24 12.97 -7.50 5.09
C LEU A 24 13.44 -6.16 5.69
N GLN A 25 14.56 -6.14 6.40
CA GLN A 25 15.11 -4.89 6.95
C GLN A 25 15.52 -3.93 5.82
N ALA A 26 16.29 -4.41 4.84
CA ALA A 26 16.70 -3.58 3.70
C ALA A 26 15.50 -3.17 2.83
N ALA A 27 14.49 -4.05 2.72
CA ALA A 27 13.24 -3.71 2.08
C ALA A 27 12.53 -2.56 2.82
N LEU A 28 12.44 -2.63 4.16
CA LEU A 28 11.79 -1.60 4.95
C LEU A 28 12.52 -0.27 4.82
N ASP A 29 13.85 -0.28 4.97
CA ASP A 29 14.69 0.91 4.87
C ASP A 29 14.47 1.61 3.52
N GLY A 30 14.54 0.84 2.42
CA GLY A 30 14.29 1.39 1.08
C GLY A 30 12.84 1.84 0.85
N ALA A 31 11.85 1.18 1.48
CA ALA A 31 10.45 1.59 1.36
C ALA A 31 10.20 2.92 2.09
N VAL A 32 10.81 3.12 3.26
CA VAL A 32 10.76 4.38 4.01
C VAL A 32 11.50 5.48 3.27
N GLU A 33 12.70 5.19 2.75
CA GLU A 33 13.49 6.13 1.96
C GLU A 33 12.71 6.59 0.72
N TYR A 34 12.18 5.65 -0.08
CA TYR A 34 11.35 5.97 -1.24
C TYR A 34 10.18 6.90 -0.89
N SER A 35 9.41 6.56 0.15
CA SER A 35 8.27 7.38 0.59
C SER A 35 8.68 8.80 1.00
N SER A 36 9.87 8.96 1.59
CA SER A 36 10.41 10.29 1.95
C SER A 36 10.83 11.12 0.73
N MET A 37 11.24 10.48 -0.36
CA MET A 37 11.74 11.16 -1.56
C MET A 37 10.64 11.66 -2.49
N VAL A 38 9.58 10.88 -2.68
CA VAL A 38 8.55 11.19 -3.70
C VAL A 38 7.60 12.30 -3.27
N GLY A 39 7.46 12.56 -1.97
CA GLY A 39 6.54 13.57 -1.43
C GLY A 39 5.07 13.27 -1.71
N GLY A 40 4.17 13.70 -0.82
CA GLY A 40 2.72 13.47 -0.99
C GLY A 40 2.32 11.99 -0.97
N VAL A 41 1.14 11.68 -1.52
CA VAL A 41 0.54 10.35 -1.45
C VAL A 41 0.90 9.54 -2.70
N SER A 42 2.13 9.01 -2.72
CA SER A 42 2.49 7.97 -3.68
C SER A 42 1.82 6.66 -3.27
N THR A 43 0.65 6.37 -3.84
CA THR A 43 -0.09 5.12 -3.60
C THR A 43 0.80 3.89 -3.77
N ARG A 44 1.70 3.91 -4.76
CA ARG A 44 2.65 2.82 -5.00
C ARG A 44 3.64 2.66 -3.85
N GLY A 45 4.21 3.77 -3.34
CA GLY A 45 5.15 3.76 -2.22
C GLY A 45 4.52 3.26 -0.93
N TRP A 46 3.35 3.80 -0.58
CA TRP A 46 2.64 3.41 0.63
C TRP A 46 2.12 1.97 0.58
N LYS A 47 1.63 1.51 -0.58
CA LYS A 47 1.26 0.10 -0.79
C LYS A 47 2.45 -0.83 -0.58
N HIS A 48 3.61 -0.46 -1.12
CA HIS A 48 4.84 -1.25 -0.94
C HIS A 48 5.29 -1.26 0.52
N LEU A 49 5.30 -0.11 1.19
CA LEU A 49 5.63 -0.02 2.62
C LEU A 49 4.69 -0.86 3.50
N ALA A 50 3.37 -0.80 3.25
CA ALA A 50 2.39 -1.63 3.95
C ALA A 50 2.64 -3.14 3.71
N ALA A 51 3.02 -3.54 2.48
CA ALA A 51 3.35 -4.93 2.17
C ALA A 51 4.62 -5.41 2.91
N VAL A 52 5.66 -4.58 2.97
CA VAL A 52 6.90 -4.90 3.72
C VAL A 52 6.62 -5.02 5.22
N LEU A 53 5.89 -4.07 5.81
CA LEU A 53 5.49 -4.13 7.23
C LEU A 53 4.67 -5.37 7.54
N SER A 54 3.77 -5.76 6.64
CA SER A 54 3.01 -7.00 6.77
C SER A 54 3.91 -8.23 6.78
N ALA A 55 4.92 -8.27 5.90
CA ALA A 55 5.91 -9.35 5.87
C ALA A 55 6.75 -9.43 7.15
N GLU A 56 7.00 -8.30 7.82
CA GLU A 56 7.61 -8.21 9.14
C GLU A 56 6.67 -8.54 10.31
N LYS A 57 5.42 -8.96 10.02
CA LYS A 57 4.34 -9.22 11.00
C LYS A 57 3.86 -7.97 11.75
N ARG A 58 4.17 -6.78 11.25
CA ARG A 58 3.70 -5.49 11.77
C ARG A 58 2.36 -5.13 11.15
N LEU A 59 1.37 -6.02 11.30
CA LEU A 59 0.09 -5.94 10.60
C LEU A 59 -0.71 -4.67 10.93
N LYS A 60 -0.67 -4.21 12.19
CA LYS A 60 -1.35 -2.98 12.64
C LYS A 60 -0.74 -1.72 12.03
N ASP A 61 0.59 -1.68 11.95
CA ASP A 61 1.31 -0.56 11.32
C ASP A 61 1.00 -0.53 9.83
N ALA A 62 1.01 -1.70 9.17
CA ALA A 62 0.62 -1.82 7.77
C ALA A 62 -0.81 -1.33 7.52
N GLU A 63 -1.78 -1.71 8.36
CA GLU A 63 -3.17 -1.23 8.24
C GLU A 63 -3.27 0.29 8.45
N SER A 64 -2.57 0.83 9.44
CA SER A 64 -2.59 2.26 9.77
C SER A 64 -2.03 3.13 8.63
N ILE A 65 -1.01 2.64 7.93
CA ILE A 65 -0.47 3.31 6.73
C ILE A 65 -1.49 3.30 5.58
N LEU A 66 -2.22 2.21 5.39
CA LEU A 66 -3.27 2.18 4.37
C LEU A 66 -4.39 3.16 4.70
N ASP A 67 -4.77 3.29 5.97
CA ASP A 67 -5.81 4.22 6.41
C ASP A 67 -5.43 5.66 6.09
N PHE A 68 -4.20 6.06 6.43
CA PHE A 68 -3.65 7.36 6.07
C PHE A 68 -3.63 7.59 4.54
N THR A 69 -3.17 6.60 3.78
CA THR A 69 -3.07 6.70 2.31
C THR A 69 -4.45 6.83 1.65
N MET A 70 -5.46 6.17 2.21
CA MET A 70 -6.82 6.16 1.65
C MET A 70 -7.55 7.51 1.77
N GLU A 71 -7.16 8.37 2.71
CA GLU A 71 -7.74 9.72 2.85
C GLU A 71 -7.47 10.58 1.61
N GLU A 72 -6.31 10.39 0.99
CA GLU A 72 -5.80 11.19 -0.13
C GLU A 72 -5.88 10.45 -1.48
N ALA A 73 -6.24 9.17 -1.47
CA ALA A 73 -6.29 8.33 -2.67
C ALA A 73 -7.54 8.60 -3.54
N GLY A 74 -7.35 8.52 -4.86
CA GLY A 74 -8.45 8.44 -5.84
C GLY A 74 -9.20 7.11 -5.78
N ASP A 75 -10.33 7.03 -6.49
CA ASP A 75 -11.20 5.84 -6.43
C ASP A 75 -10.52 4.57 -6.97
N MET A 76 -9.72 4.70 -8.05
CA MET A 76 -8.97 3.57 -8.61
C MET A 76 -7.92 3.04 -7.64
N GLU A 77 -7.19 3.95 -6.98
CA GLU A 77 -6.20 3.61 -5.96
C GLU A 77 -6.85 2.97 -4.73
N LYS A 78 -8.01 3.49 -4.30
CA LYS A 78 -8.76 2.97 -3.16
C LYS A 78 -9.17 1.51 -3.32
N LEU A 79 -9.46 1.04 -4.54
CA LEU A 79 -9.77 -0.38 -4.79
C LEU A 79 -8.61 -1.29 -4.38
N ASP A 80 -7.39 -0.94 -4.79
CA ASP A 80 -6.18 -1.68 -4.48
C ASP A 80 -5.86 -1.66 -2.97
N LEU A 81 -6.04 -0.50 -2.33
CA LEU A 81 -5.80 -0.33 -0.90
C LEU A 81 -6.83 -1.09 -0.05
N LEU A 82 -8.12 -1.07 -0.42
CA LEU A 82 -9.19 -1.80 0.27
C LEU A 82 -8.96 -3.31 0.23
N LYS A 83 -8.52 -3.84 -0.92
CA LYS A 83 -8.19 -5.27 -1.05
C LYS A 83 -7.07 -5.66 -0.09
N LEU A 84 -5.99 -4.88 -0.02
CA LEU A 84 -4.88 -5.15 0.88
C LEU A 84 -5.30 -5.02 2.36
N LYS A 85 -6.07 -3.98 2.70
CA LYS A 85 -6.59 -3.75 4.06
C LYS A 85 -7.44 -4.93 4.55
N ALA A 86 -8.31 -5.48 3.71
CA ALA A 86 -9.11 -6.66 4.06
C ALA A 86 -8.22 -7.89 4.37
N VAL A 87 -7.15 -8.11 3.60
CA VAL A 87 -6.18 -9.20 3.85
C VAL A 87 -5.46 -8.99 5.19
N LEU A 88 -5.02 -7.77 5.50
CA LEU A 88 -4.38 -7.45 6.78
C LEU A 88 -5.31 -7.66 7.96
N GLN A 89 -6.58 -7.26 7.85
CA GLN A 89 -7.57 -7.45 8.90
C GLN A 89 -7.87 -8.94 9.14
N MET A 90 -7.92 -9.75 8.08
CA MET A 90 -8.05 -11.21 8.21
C MET A 90 -6.83 -11.81 8.92
N ALA A 91 -5.62 -11.40 8.53
CA ALA A 91 -4.38 -11.86 9.17
C ALA A 91 -4.27 -11.44 10.64
N GLN A 92 -4.97 -10.37 11.04
CA GLN A 92 -5.10 -9.90 12.42
C GLN A 92 -6.26 -10.53 13.19
N GLU A 93 -6.92 -11.55 12.64
CA GLU A 93 -8.09 -12.20 13.26
C GLU A 93 -9.28 -11.24 13.49
N GLN A 94 -9.46 -10.26 12.60
CA GLN A 94 -10.57 -9.29 12.63
C GLN A 94 -11.56 -9.51 11.47
N PRO A 95 -12.20 -10.69 11.34
CA PRO A 95 -12.99 -11.05 10.17
C PRO A 95 -14.22 -10.15 9.97
N LYS A 96 -14.82 -9.64 11.06
CA LYS A 96 -15.94 -8.68 10.97
C LYS A 96 -15.52 -7.38 10.29
N GLN A 97 -14.32 -6.90 10.60
CA GLN A 97 -13.78 -5.68 10.01
C GLN A 97 -13.39 -5.91 8.55
N ALA A 98 -12.76 -7.06 8.25
CA ALA A 98 -12.44 -7.46 6.89
C ALA A 98 -13.69 -7.52 5.98
N LEU A 99 -14.80 -8.09 6.46
CA LEU A 99 -16.07 -8.13 5.72
C LEU A 99 -16.65 -6.74 5.46
N LYS A 100 -16.53 -5.81 6.43
CA LYS A 100 -16.92 -4.41 6.23
C LYS A 100 -16.05 -3.74 5.16
N THR A 101 -14.74 -3.99 5.18
CA THR A 101 -13.80 -3.48 4.17
C THR A 101 -14.11 -4.04 2.78
N CYS A 102 -14.40 -5.34 2.65
CA CYS A 102 -14.86 -5.96 1.40
C CYS A 102 -16.19 -5.36 0.91
N SER A 103 -17.11 -5.01 1.81
CA SER A 103 -18.37 -4.37 1.45
C SER A 103 -18.15 -2.98 0.83
N ASN A 104 -17.24 -2.19 1.41
CA ASN A 104 -16.85 -0.89 0.86
C ASN A 104 -16.18 -1.03 -0.52
N PHE A 105 -15.31 -2.03 -0.69
CA PHE A 105 -14.69 -2.36 -1.97
C PHE A 105 -15.74 -2.67 -3.06
N LEU A 106 -16.72 -3.51 -2.74
CA LEU A 106 -17.81 -3.83 -3.66
C LEU A 106 -18.70 -2.62 -3.98
N ALA A 107 -18.93 -1.73 -3.02
CA ALA A 107 -19.68 -0.50 -3.26
C ALA A 107 -18.97 0.43 -4.26
N LEU A 108 -17.64 0.53 -4.16
CA LEU A 108 -16.82 1.36 -5.05
C LEU A 108 -16.81 0.82 -6.49
N ILE A 109 -16.64 -0.50 -6.67
CA ILE A 109 -16.77 -1.15 -8.00
C ILE A 109 -18.11 -0.82 -8.65
N ARG A 110 -19.21 -1.00 -7.92
CA ARG A 110 -20.55 -0.73 -8.45
C ARG A 110 -20.77 0.74 -8.80
N ALA A 111 -20.16 1.66 -8.06
CA ALA A 111 -20.24 3.08 -8.36
C ALA A 111 -19.51 3.40 -9.68
N GLN A 112 -18.34 2.79 -9.90
CA GLN A 112 -17.56 2.95 -11.12
C GLN A 112 -18.30 2.40 -12.34
N GLU A 113 -18.84 1.18 -12.27
CA GLU A 113 -19.61 0.57 -13.37
C GLU A 113 -20.80 1.46 -13.81
N LYS A 114 -21.51 2.06 -12.85
CA LYS A 114 -22.62 2.98 -13.15
C LYS A 114 -22.14 4.27 -13.82
N SER A 115 -20.98 4.79 -13.39
CA SER A 115 -20.40 6.00 -13.98
C SER A 115 -19.96 5.78 -15.43
N GLU A 116 -19.52 4.56 -15.76
CA GLU A 116 -19.13 4.17 -17.13
C GLU A 116 -20.34 3.95 -18.04
N GLN A 117 -21.46 3.45 -17.50
CA GLN A 117 -22.73 3.29 -18.24
C GLN A 117 -23.48 4.60 -18.50
N SER A 118 -23.15 5.67 -17.77
CA SER A 118 -23.76 7.00 -17.90
C SER A 118 -22.96 7.95 -18.79
N LYS A 119 -21.84 7.50 -19.37
CA LYS A 119 -21.02 8.23 -20.35
C LYS A 119 -21.37 7.80 -21.77
#